data_AF-A0A8C4QRZ3-F1
#
_entry.id   AF-A0A8C4QRZ3-F1
#
_cell.length_a   1.000
_cell.length_b   1.000
_cell.length_c   1.000
_cell.angle_alpha   90.00
_cell.angle_beta   90.00
_cell.angle_gamma   90.00
#
_symmetry.space_group_name_H-M   'P 1'
#
loop_
_entity.id
_entity.type
_entity.pdbx_description
1 polymer ?
#
loop_
_entity_poly.entity_id
_entity_poly.type
_entity_poly.pdbx_seq_one_letter_code
_entity_poly.pdbx_strand_id
1 'polypeptide(L)'
;MVEVSSSTAGWGGLALLLFITTFGPYAGVYLSLYLSSFLLGGLTVIFIYGKVISEKFMESCEQCSLPPASHGIKMVAASMKPEEKAQKWDRRLTGSSSIDDPLQQVLQYALRDYVQCWYYELSDEESFLTEIRQIAQRALVTLSNRCKDVDWQPYLTTRLVDDFASHLRVYRKALHKLEEEEEEDDEDEEEEEEEEEPQPQHTSVLQKIVGAFFDVEVELEKEICRDMVCTSDDNERGTRLLFEMDFQLNILREDGPFSQ
;
A
#
# COMPACT_ATOMS: atom_id res chain seq x y z
N MET A 1 -33.60 -53.16 -6.14
CA MET A 1 -33.46 -52.10 -5.12
C MET A 1 -34.83 -51.63 -4.63
N VAL A 2 -35.64 -52.50 -3.98
CA VAL A 2 -37.00 -52.10 -3.49
C VAL A 2 -37.27 -52.56 -2.04
N GLU A 3 -36.46 -53.42 -1.43
CA GLU A 3 -36.80 -54.00 -0.12
C GLU A 3 -36.47 -53.14 1.12
N VAL A 4 -35.74 -52.04 0.99
CA VAL A 4 -35.39 -51.18 2.16
C VAL A 4 -36.53 -50.19 2.51
N SER A 5 -37.50 -50.01 1.60
CA SER A 5 -38.58 -49.03 1.75
C SER A 5 -39.73 -49.50 2.65
N SER A 6 -40.01 -50.81 2.70
CA SER A 6 -41.21 -51.32 3.39
C SER A 6 -41.07 -51.35 4.92
N SER A 7 -39.89 -51.67 5.44
CA SER A 7 -39.64 -51.71 6.90
C SER A 7 -39.64 -50.30 7.50
N THR A 8 -38.91 -49.37 6.90
CA THR A 8 -38.83 -47.97 7.37
C THR A 8 -40.17 -47.25 7.30
N ALA A 9 -40.97 -47.49 6.25
CA ALA A 9 -42.34 -46.97 6.15
C ALA A 9 -43.27 -47.55 7.24
N GLY A 10 -43.10 -48.82 7.60
CA GLY A 10 -43.87 -49.48 8.67
C GLY A 10 -43.59 -48.87 10.06
N TRP A 11 -42.32 -48.63 10.39
CA TRP A 11 -41.94 -47.96 11.63
C TRP A 11 -42.42 -46.50 11.69
N GLY A 12 -42.38 -45.78 10.56
CA GLY A 12 -42.91 -44.43 10.46
C GLY A 12 -44.43 -44.37 10.71
N GLY A 13 -45.19 -45.32 10.17
CA GLY A 13 -46.63 -45.43 10.38
C GLY A 13 -47.00 -45.75 11.83
N LEU A 14 -46.27 -46.65 12.49
CA LEU A 14 -46.47 -46.98 13.90
C LEU A 14 -46.22 -45.78 14.81
N ALA A 15 -45.14 -45.02 14.56
CA ALA A 15 -44.81 -43.81 15.31
C ALA A 15 -45.87 -42.71 15.12
N LEU A 16 -46.36 -42.53 13.90
CA LEU A 16 -47.43 -41.57 13.59
C LEU A 16 -48.73 -41.92 14.33
N LEU A 17 -49.10 -43.21 14.36
CA LEU A 17 -50.32 -43.68 15.03
C LEU A 17 -50.25 -43.50 16.55
N LEU A 18 -49.10 -43.82 17.15
CA LEU A 18 -48.81 -43.59 18.59
C LEU A 18 -48.85 -42.10 18.95
N PHE A 19 -48.31 -41.25 18.07
CA PHE A 19 -48.32 -39.80 18.24
C PHE A 19 -49.74 -39.23 18.21
N ILE A 20 -50.57 -39.66 17.26
CA ILE A 20 -51.98 -39.22 17.13
C ILE A 20 -52.83 -39.66 18.32
N THR A 21 -52.61 -40.87 18.85
CA THR A 21 -53.37 -41.37 20.02
C THR A 21 -52.97 -40.70 21.33
N THR A 22 -51.70 -40.31 21.47
CA THR A 22 -51.18 -39.70 22.72
C THR A 22 -51.47 -38.20 22.80
N PHE A 23 -51.32 -37.47 21.69
CA PHE A 23 -51.39 -36.00 21.68
C PHE A 23 -52.68 -35.46 21.01
N GLY A 24 -53.48 -36.33 20.37
CA GLY A 24 -54.70 -35.97 19.66
C GLY A 24 -54.46 -35.54 18.20
N PRO A 25 -55.51 -35.54 17.36
CA PRO A 25 -55.38 -35.27 15.92
C PRO A 25 -54.92 -33.83 15.61
N TYR A 26 -55.14 -32.89 16.53
CA TYR A 26 -54.78 -31.47 16.35
C TYR A 26 -53.30 -31.19 16.63
N ALA A 27 -52.59 -32.06 17.37
CA ALA A 27 -51.18 -31.85 17.71
C ALA A 27 -50.25 -31.83 16.49
N GLY A 28 -50.53 -32.67 15.48
CA GLY A 28 -49.77 -32.65 14.22
C GLY A 28 -49.94 -31.34 13.46
N VAL A 29 -51.15 -30.76 13.48
CA VAL A 29 -51.44 -29.47 12.85
C VAL A 29 -50.69 -28.34 13.55
N TYR A 30 -50.70 -28.31 14.89
CA TYR A 30 -49.93 -27.30 15.65
C TYR A 30 -48.42 -27.44 15.42
N LEU A 31 -47.87 -28.65 15.39
CA LEU A 31 -46.45 -28.89 15.12
C LEU A 31 -46.05 -28.40 13.72
N SER A 32 -46.88 -28.69 12.71
CA SER A 32 -46.65 -28.21 11.35
C SER A 32 -46.70 -26.68 11.26
N LEU A 33 -47.63 -26.03 11.97
CA LEU A 33 -47.70 -24.57 12.04
C LEU A 33 -46.46 -23.97 12.71
N TYR A 34 -45.99 -24.53 13.84
CA TYR A 34 -44.76 -24.09 14.49
C TYR A 34 -43.54 -24.23 13.58
N LEU A 35 -43.38 -25.37 12.91
CA LEU A 35 -42.28 -25.60 11.99
C LEU A 35 -42.32 -24.61 10.81
N SER A 36 -43.51 -24.35 10.26
CA SER A 36 -43.67 -23.38 9.17
C SER A 36 -43.30 -21.96 9.62
N SER A 37 -43.71 -21.55 10.83
CA SER A 37 -43.39 -20.23 11.39
C SER A 37 -41.90 -20.07 11.65
N PHE A 38 -41.23 -21.14 12.09
CA PHE A 38 -39.79 -21.14 12.31
C PHE A 38 -39.01 -21.04 11.00
N LEU A 39 -39.40 -21.80 9.98
CA LEU A 39 -38.79 -21.72 8.65
C LEU A 39 -39.00 -20.34 8.01
N LEU A 40 -40.21 -19.79 8.10
CA LEU A 40 -40.51 -18.47 7.54
C LEU A 40 -39.76 -17.35 8.27
N GLY A 41 -39.66 -17.43 9.60
CA GLY A 41 -38.84 -16.51 10.40
C GLY A 41 -37.36 -16.62 10.06
N GLY A 42 -36.82 -17.85 9.98
CA GLY A 42 -35.44 -18.11 9.60
C GLY A 42 -35.10 -17.58 8.19
N LEU A 43 -35.97 -17.84 7.21
CA LEU A 43 -35.82 -17.30 5.85
C LEU A 43 -35.88 -15.78 5.84
N THR A 44 -36.74 -15.16 6.65
CA THR A 44 -36.83 -13.70 6.75
C THR A 44 -35.54 -13.10 7.32
N VAL A 45 -34.97 -13.70 8.36
CA VAL A 45 -33.70 -13.25 8.96
C VAL A 45 -32.55 -13.43 7.99
N ILE A 46 -32.45 -14.57 7.30
CA ILE A 46 -31.44 -14.82 6.26
C ILE A 46 -31.60 -13.81 5.12
N PHE A 47 -32.83 -13.50 4.71
CA PHE A 47 -33.10 -12.53 3.66
C PHE A 47 -32.70 -11.11 4.06
N ILE A 48 -33.03 -10.67 5.28
CA ILE A 48 -32.64 -9.35 5.79
C ILE A 48 -31.12 -9.26 5.94
N TYR A 49 -30.49 -10.28 6.53
CA TYR A 49 -29.05 -10.33 6.70
C TYR A 49 -28.32 -10.35 5.34
N GLY A 50 -28.85 -11.12 4.38
CA GLY A 50 -28.37 -11.15 3.00
C GLY A 50 -28.52 -9.82 2.29
N LYS A 51 -29.64 -9.11 2.48
CA LYS A 51 -29.86 -7.76 1.93
C LYS A 51 -28.87 -6.75 2.51
N VAL A 52 -28.65 -6.76 3.82
CA VAL A 52 -27.67 -5.87 4.50
C VAL A 52 -26.24 -6.16 4.04
N ILE A 53 -25.87 -7.44 3.89
CA ILE A 53 -24.56 -7.82 3.35
C ILE A 53 -24.42 -7.39 1.89
N SER A 54 -25.46 -7.60 1.08
CA SER A 54 -25.46 -7.22 -0.33
C SER A 54 -25.35 -5.72 -0.52
N GLU A 55 -26.00 -4.92 0.33
CA GLU A 55 -25.89 -3.46 0.31
C GLU A 55 -24.48 -3.01 0.68
N LYS A 56 -23.90 -3.56 1.76
CA LYS A 56 -22.50 -3.26 2.13
C LYS A 56 -21.50 -3.67 1.04
N PHE A 57 -21.72 -4.82 0.41
CA PHE A 57 -20.87 -5.29 -0.69
C PHE A 57 -21.01 -4.41 -1.93
N MET A 58 -22.22 -3.96 -2.24
CA MET A 58 -22.50 -3.06 -3.36
C MET A 58 -21.92 -1.65 -3.12
N GLU A 59 -22.02 -1.10 -1.91
CA GLU A 59 -21.38 0.17 -1.54
C GLU A 59 -19.84 0.07 -1.66
N SER A 60 -19.27 -1.04 -1.20
CA SER A 60 -17.82 -1.29 -1.35
C SER A 60 -17.39 -1.42 -2.83
N CYS A 61 -18.30 -1.85 -3.70
CA CYS A 61 -18.07 -1.99 -5.14
C CYS A 61 -18.33 -0.68 -5.92
N GLU A 62 -19.28 0.16 -5.47
CA GLU A 62 -19.49 1.51 -6.00
C GLU A 62 -18.29 2.43 -5.76
N GLN A 63 -17.59 2.27 -4.62
CA GLN A 63 -16.32 2.94 -4.37
C GLN A 63 -15.21 2.54 -5.36
N CYS A 64 -15.35 1.39 -6.05
CA CYS A 64 -14.48 0.91 -7.11
C CYS A 64 -15.20 0.94 -8.46
N SER A 65 -15.68 2.10 -8.89
CA SER A 65 -16.33 2.25 -10.20
C SER A 65 -15.32 2.12 -11.36
N LEU A 66 -15.04 0.89 -11.79
CA LEU A 66 -14.74 0.61 -13.19
C LEU A 66 -16.08 0.30 -13.88
N PRO A 67 -16.41 0.95 -15.01
CA PRO A 67 -17.68 0.75 -15.68
C PRO A 67 -17.88 -0.73 -16.06
N PRO A 68 -19.13 -1.22 -16.09
CA PRO A 68 -19.42 -2.61 -16.44
C PRO A 68 -18.86 -2.85 -17.84
N ALA A 69 -17.84 -3.70 -17.91
CA ALA A 69 -17.17 -4.02 -19.15
C ALA A 69 -18.08 -4.88 -20.03
N SER A 70 -19.01 -4.23 -20.71
CA SER A 70 -19.89 -4.85 -21.68
C SER A 70 -19.06 -5.21 -22.90
N HIS A 71 -18.90 -6.53 -23.10
CA HIS A 71 -18.45 -7.15 -24.34
C HIS A 71 -16.95 -7.11 -24.69
N GLY A 72 -16.18 -6.14 -24.20
CA GLY A 72 -14.74 -6.03 -24.50
C GLY A 72 -13.87 -7.13 -23.87
N ILE A 73 -14.17 -7.54 -22.63
CA ILE A 73 -13.33 -8.47 -21.86
C ILE A 73 -13.24 -9.85 -22.53
N LYS A 74 -14.31 -10.36 -23.14
CA LYS A 74 -14.25 -11.67 -23.81
C LYS A 74 -13.35 -11.65 -25.05
N MET A 75 -13.26 -10.51 -25.74
CA MET A 75 -12.40 -10.32 -26.90
C MET A 75 -10.95 -10.11 -26.48
N VAL A 76 -10.71 -9.35 -25.40
CA VAL A 76 -9.37 -9.16 -24.80
C VAL A 76 -8.86 -10.47 -24.19
N ALA A 77 -9.70 -11.22 -23.46
CA ALA A 77 -9.36 -12.53 -22.90
C ALA A 77 -9.07 -13.59 -23.98
N ALA A 78 -9.73 -13.52 -25.15
CA ALA A 78 -9.41 -14.37 -26.29
C ALA A 78 -8.11 -13.95 -27.02
N SER A 79 -7.72 -12.68 -26.89
CA SER A 79 -6.50 -12.11 -27.47
C SER A 79 -5.27 -12.26 -26.57
N MET A 80 -5.46 -12.31 -25.25
CA MET A 80 -4.46 -12.60 -24.22
C MET A 80 -4.19 -14.11 -24.09
N LYS A 81 -4.14 -14.84 -25.20
CA LYS A 81 -3.61 -16.21 -25.15
C LYS A 81 -2.15 -16.14 -24.67
N PRO A 82 -1.73 -17.02 -23.74
CA PRO A 82 -0.38 -16.95 -23.17
C PRO A 82 0.63 -17.16 -24.29
N GLU A 83 1.42 -16.14 -24.59
CA GLU A 83 2.64 -16.36 -25.35
C GLU A 83 3.64 -16.99 -24.37
N GLU A 84 3.67 -18.32 -24.30
CA GLU A 84 4.70 -19.08 -23.59
C GLU A 84 6.04 -18.94 -24.33
N LYS A 85 6.59 -17.73 -24.36
CA LYS A 85 8.01 -17.58 -24.59
C LYS A 85 8.68 -17.89 -23.27
N ALA A 86 9.36 -19.04 -23.24
CA ALA A 86 10.33 -19.37 -22.19
C ALA A 86 11.36 -18.23 -22.12
N GLN A 87 11.07 -17.24 -21.28
CA GLN A 87 11.83 -16.02 -21.25
C GLN A 87 13.13 -16.32 -20.53
N LYS A 88 14.20 -16.42 -21.31
CA LYS A 88 15.56 -16.55 -20.79
C LYS A 88 15.85 -15.28 -19.98
N TRP A 89 15.76 -15.38 -18.68
CA TRP A 89 16.09 -14.32 -17.74
C TRP A 89 17.60 -14.26 -17.61
N ASP A 90 18.17 -13.08 -17.87
CA ASP A 90 19.57 -12.83 -17.55
C ASP A 90 19.69 -12.68 -16.04
N ARG A 91 20.64 -13.41 -15.46
CA ARG A 91 20.85 -13.48 -14.01
C ARG A 91 21.81 -12.41 -13.51
N ARG A 92 22.34 -11.56 -14.39
CA ARG A 92 23.37 -10.58 -14.05
C ARG A 92 22.70 -9.24 -13.75
N LEU A 93 22.89 -8.73 -12.54
CA LEU A 93 22.35 -7.43 -12.11
C LEU A 93 23.46 -6.39 -12.01
N THR A 94 24.52 -6.71 -11.27
CA THR A 94 25.69 -5.85 -11.02
C THR A 94 26.92 -6.31 -11.79
N GLY A 95 26.96 -7.57 -12.21
CA GLY A 95 28.10 -8.21 -12.85
C GLY A 95 29.00 -9.00 -11.90
N SER A 96 28.66 -9.02 -10.59
CA SER A 96 29.32 -9.84 -9.57
C SER A 96 28.33 -10.87 -9.00
N SER A 97 28.63 -12.16 -9.18
CA SER A 97 27.71 -13.23 -8.76
C SER A 97 27.49 -13.28 -7.23
N SER A 98 28.47 -12.84 -6.45
CA SER A 98 28.39 -12.77 -4.99
C SER A 98 27.35 -11.77 -4.47
N ILE A 99 27.04 -10.72 -5.25
CA ILE A 99 26.05 -9.70 -4.89
C ILE A 99 24.73 -9.98 -5.62
N ASP A 100 24.81 -10.47 -6.85
CA ASP A 100 23.64 -10.73 -7.69
C ASP A 100 22.76 -11.85 -7.13
N ASP A 101 23.34 -12.92 -6.58
CA ASP A 101 22.57 -14.03 -6.00
C ASP A 101 21.74 -13.59 -4.78
N PRO A 102 22.30 -12.90 -3.74
CA PRO A 102 21.49 -12.34 -2.65
C PRO A 102 20.44 -11.33 -3.10
N LEU A 103 20.77 -10.44 -4.05
CA LEU A 103 19.82 -9.44 -4.56
C LEU A 103 18.61 -10.10 -5.24
N GLN A 104 18.83 -11.17 -6.00
CA GLN A 104 17.75 -11.93 -6.60
C GLN A 104 16.88 -12.62 -5.57
N GLN A 105 17.50 -13.15 -4.51
CA GLN A 105 16.77 -13.78 -3.42
C GLN A 105 15.89 -12.76 -2.67
N VAL A 106 16.41 -11.56 -2.40
CA VAL A 106 15.63 -10.47 -1.80
C VAL A 106 14.47 -10.06 -2.71
N LEU A 107 14.73 -9.88 -4.02
CA LEU A 107 13.67 -9.55 -4.97
C LEU A 107 12.61 -10.66 -5.05
N GLN A 108 13.01 -11.92 -5.02
CA GLN A 108 12.09 -13.05 -5.02
C GLN A 108 11.22 -13.07 -3.76
N TYR A 109 11.81 -12.83 -2.58
CA TYR A 109 11.07 -12.75 -1.33
C TYR A 109 10.13 -11.54 -1.29
N ALA A 110 10.57 -10.38 -1.76
CA ALA A 110 9.72 -9.20 -1.84
C ALA A 110 8.50 -9.44 -2.73
N LEU A 111 8.69 -10.03 -3.93
CA LEU A 111 7.57 -10.34 -4.82
C LEU A 111 6.65 -11.42 -4.23
N ARG A 112 7.20 -12.43 -3.54
CA ARG A 112 6.38 -13.45 -2.86
C ARG A 112 5.54 -12.84 -1.73
N ASP A 113 6.16 -12.06 -0.86
CA ASP A 113 5.53 -11.64 0.39
C ASP A 113 4.58 -10.44 0.17
N TYR A 114 4.88 -9.55 -0.78
CA TYR A 114 4.09 -8.33 -1.03
C TYR A 114 3.23 -8.36 -2.30
N VAL A 115 3.52 -9.21 -3.29
CA VAL A 115 2.78 -9.25 -4.55
C VAL A 115 1.94 -10.51 -4.67
N GLN A 116 2.52 -11.69 -4.42
CA GLN A 116 1.81 -12.96 -4.61
C GLN A 116 0.61 -13.12 -3.68
N CYS A 117 0.66 -12.57 -2.46
CA CYS A 117 -0.40 -12.71 -1.47
C CYS A 117 -1.78 -12.20 -1.94
N TRP A 118 -1.83 -11.02 -2.56
CA TRP A 118 -3.07 -10.49 -3.13
C TRP A 118 -3.27 -10.87 -4.59
N TYR A 119 -2.20 -11.15 -5.33
CA TYR A 119 -2.30 -11.48 -6.75
C TYR A 119 -3.03 -12.80 -6.99
N TYR A 120 -2.75 -13.83 -6.16
CA TYR A 120 -3.46 -15.12 -6.26
C TYR A 120 -4.94 -15.04 -5.89
N GLU A 121 -5.39 -13.98 -5.22
CA GLU A 121 -6.83 -13.74 -5.00
C GLU A 121 -7.51 -13.13 -6.23
N LEU A 122 -6.74 -12.50 -7.12
CA LEU A 122 -7.23 -11.76 -8.28
C LEU A 122 -7.11 -12.55 -9.61
N SER A 123 -6.01 -13.27 -9.83
CA SER A 123 -5.74 -13.99 -11.08
C SER A 123 -4.74 -15.14 -10.87
N ASP A 124 -4.89 -16.22 -11.65
CA ASP A 124 -4.02 -17.40 -11.63
C ASP A 124 -2.88 -17.34 -12.67
N GLU A 125 -2.71 -16.21 -13.37
CA GLU A 125 -1.75 -16.11 -14.48
C GLU A 125 -0.31 -15.83 -13.99
N GLU A 126 0.63 -16.75 -14.25
CA GLU A 126 2.04 -16.58 -13.81
C GLU A 126 2.86 -15.58 -14.66
N SER A 127 2.35 -15.17 -15.84
CA SER A 127 3.04 -14.27 -16.77
C SER A 127 3.33 -12.91 -16.12
N PHE A 128 2.33 -12.32 -15.46
CA PHE A 128 2.41 -11.02 -14.82
C PHE A 128 3.46 -10.97 -13.71
N LEU A 129 3.52 -12.01 -12.87
CA LEU A 129 4.56 -12.11 -11.83
C LEU A 129 5.96 -12.17 -12.43
N THR A 130 6.08 -12.75 -13.62
CA THR A 130 7.34 -12.84 -14.35
C THR A 130 7.70 -11.50 -15.00
N GLU A 131 6.72 -10.76 -15.52
CA GLU A 131 6.90 -9.41 -16.05
C GLU A 131 7.31 -8.39 -14.97
N ILE A 132 6.64 -8.38 -13.81
CA ILE A 132 7.04 -7.52 -12.69
C ILE A 132 8.48 -7.81 -12.29
N ARG A 133 8.84 -9.09 -12.20
CA ARG A 133 10.21 -9.48 -11.86
C ARG A 133 11.21 -8.93 -12.86
N GLN A 134 10.91 -8.99 -14.16
CA GLN A 134 11.79 -8.44 -15.19
C GLN A 134 11.89 -6.92 -15.13
N ILE A 135 10.77 -6.22 -14.90
CA ILE A 135 10.77 -4.76 -14.74
C ILE A 135 11.64 -4.37 -13.54
N ALA A 136 11.48 -5.06 -12.41
CA ALA A 136 12.31 -4.84 -11.24
C ALA A 136 13.79 -5.12 -11.49
N GLN A 137 14.12 -6.22 -12.20
CA GLN A 137 15.50 -6.53 -12.58
C GLN A 137 16.10 -5.47 -13.52
N ARG A 138 15.35 -5.01 -14.53
CA ARG A 138 15.77 -3.93 -15.42
C ARG A 138 16.03 -2.64 -14.65
N ALA A 139 15.11 -2.26 -13.76
CA ALA A 139 15.28 -1.10 -12.90
C ALA A 139 16.54 -1.22 -12.02
N LEU A 140 16.79 -2.39 -11.44
CA LEU A 140 18.00 -2.66 -10.65
C LEU A 140 19.29 -2.60 -11.48
N VAL A 141 19.28 -3.12 -12.71
CA VAL A 141 20.43 -3.03 -13.63
C VAL A 141 20.69 -1.57 -14.00
N THR A 142 19.65 -0.82 -14.37
CA THR A 142 19.76 0.61 -14.68
C THR A 142 20.30 1.37 -13.48
N LEU A 143 19.77 1.13 -12.28
CA LEU A 143 20.26 1.71 -11.04
C LEU A 143 21.74 1.39 -10.79
N SER A 144 22.11 0.11 -10.92
CA SER A 144 23.50 -0.36 -10.78
C SER A 144 24.44 0.34 -11.76
N ASN A 145 24.02 0.51 -13.01
CA ASN A 145 24.84 1.20 -14.02
C ASN A 145 24.98 2.69 -13.69
N ARG A 146 23.90 3.37 -13.29
CA ARG A 146 23.97 4.78 -12.86
C ARG A 146 24.84 4.96 -11.63
N CYS A 147 24.80 4.05 -10.67
CA CYS A 147 25.69 4.06 -9.52
C CYS A 147 27.16 3.87 -9.90
N LYS A 148 27.48 3.16 -11.00
CA LYS A 148 28.85 3.01 -11.47
C LYS A 148 29.38 4.25 -12.17
N ASP A 149 28.50 5.02 -12.80
CA ASP A 149 28.86 6.27 -13.50
C ASP A 149 29.15 7.44 -12.54
N VAL A 150 28.85 7.28 -11.25
CA VAL A 150 29.11 8.30 -10.22
C VAL A 150 30.54 8.20 -9.71
N ASP A 151 31.26 9.33 -9.74
CA ASP A 151 32.56 9.47 -9.11
C ASP A 151 32.42 9.50 -7.57
N TRP A 152 32.44 8.32 -6.96
CA TRP A 152 32.25 8.15 -5.51
C TRP A 152 33.30 8.87 -4.65
N GLN A 153 34.53 8.99 -5.14
CA GLN A 153 35.62 9.60 -4.39
C GLN A 153 35.32 11.09 -4.05
N PRO A 154 35.19 12.01 -5.02
CA PRO A 154 34.85 13.39 -4.72
C PRO A 154 33.46 13.51 -4.07
N TYR A 155 32.50 12.65 -4.43
CA TYR A 155 31.19 12.66 -3.80
C TYR A 155 31.27 12.43 -2.28
N LEU A 156 31.96 11.38 -1.85
CA LEU A 156 32.05 11.02 -0.43
C LEU A 156 32.99 11.92 0.36
N THR A 157 34.12 12.35 -0.24
CA THR A 157 35.14 13.10 0.52
C THR A 157 34.89 14.59 0.56
N THR A 158 34.23 15.15 -0.46
CA THR A 158 33.94 16.59 -0.50
C THR A 158 32.45 16.83 -0.39
N ARG A 159 31.65 16.44 -1.39
CA ARG A 159 30.24 16.89 -1.49
C ARG A 159 29.43 16.49 -0.27
N LEU A 160 29.47 15.21 0.11
CA LEU A 160 28.74 14.70 1.27
C LEU A 160 29.19 15.38 2.58
N VAL A 161 30.50 15.57 2.74
CA VAL A 161 31.07 16.20 3.94
C VAL A 161 30.71 17.68 4.01
N ASP A 162 30.75 18.38 2.87
CA ASP A 162 30.36 19.78 2.74
C ASP A 162 28.86 19.95 3.03
N ASP A 163 28.01 19.05 2.53
CA ASP A 163 26.57 19.04 2.81
C ASP A 163 26.29 18.83 4.31
N PHE A 164 26.97 17.86 4.96
CA PHE A 164 26.86 17.64 6.40
C PHE A 164 27.40 18.82 7.22
N ALA A 165 28.52 19.42 6.79
CA ALA A 165 29.10 20.57 7.45
C ALA A 165 28.18 21.79 7.34
N SER A 166 27.55 21.99 6.17
CA SER A 166 26.54 23.02 5.96
C SER A 166 25.34 22.79 6.89
N HIS A 167 24.78 21.58 6.88
CA HIS A 167 23.64 21.21 7.73
C HIS A 167 23.96 21.43 9.22
N LEU A 168 25.13 21.01 9.69
CA LEU A 168 25.57 21.21 11.07
C LEU A 168 25.79 22.69 11.40
N ARG A 169 26.25 23.50 10.44
CA ARG A 169 26.43 24.94 10.61
C ARG A 169 25.08 25.66 10.75
N VAL A 170 24.11 25.33 9.90
CA VAL A 170 22.73 25.84 9.99
C VAL A 170 22.13 25.45 11.34
N TYR A 171 22.27 24.18 11.73
CA TYR A 171 21.80 23.67 13.02
C TYR A 171 22.40 24.40 14.22
N ARG A 172 23.71 24.60 14.26
CA ARG A 172 24.35 25.36 15.35
C ARG A 172 23.90 26.82 15.40
N LYS A 173 23.69 27.45 14.25
CA LYS A 173 23.18 28.82 14.20
C LYS A 173 21.73 28.90 14.67
N ALA A 174 20.91 27.89 14.38
CA ALA A 174 19.56 27.78 14.90
C ALA A 174 19.52 27.59 16.42
N LEU A 175 20.42 26.76 16.98
CA LEU A 175 20.55 26.62 18.43
C LEU A 175 20.94 27.95 19.10
N HIS A 176 21.92 28.67 18.55
CA HIS A 176 22.34 29.96 19.10
C HIS A 176 21.21 31.01 19.06
N LYS A 177 20.40 31.00 18.00
CA LYS A 177 19.25 31.91 17.89
C LYS A 177 18.17 31.62 18.94
N LEU A 178 17.95 30.34 19.26
CA LEU A 178 17.04 29.95 20.33
C LEU A 178 17.59 30.28 21.72
N GLU A 179 18.91 30.12 21.94
CA GLU A 179 19.57 30.55 23.17
C GLU A 179 19.46 32.08 23.36
N GLU A 180 19.63 32.87 22.29
CA GLU A 180 19.43 34.33 22.31
C GLU A 180 17.96 34.71 22.58
N GLU A 181 16.99 34.03 21.96
CA GLU A 181 15.55 34.26 22.19
C GLU A 181 15.14 33.89 23.63
N GLU A 182 15.70 32.81 24.21
CA GLU A 182 15.47 32.45 25.62
C GLU A 182 16.08 33.47 26.60
N GLU A 183 17.27 34.02 26.31
CA GLU A 183 17.89 35.07 27.13
C GLU A 183 17.15 36.42 27.04
N GLU A 184 16.59 36.76 25.87
CA GLU A 184 15.76 37.97 25.69
C GLU A 184 14.40 37.83 26.40
N ASP A 185 13.75 36.67 26.31
CA ASP A 185 12.49 36.39 27.01
C ASP A 185 12.67 36.42 28.55
N ASP A 186 13.79 35.92 29.07
CA ASP A 186 14.13 35.97 30.52
C ASP A 186 14.37 37.41 31.03
N GLU A 187 14.85 38.33 30.19
CA GLU A 187 15.02 39.76 30.55
C GLU A 187 13.69 40.54 30.52
N ASP A 188 12.73 40.14 29.68
CA ASP A 188 11.40 40.75 29.59
C ASP A 188 10.39 40.13 30.60
N GLU A 189 10.60 38.89 31.06
CA GLU A 189 9.78 38.22 32.08
C GLU A 189 10.03 38.72 33.53
N GLU A 190 11.05 39.56 33.80
CA GLU A 190 11.18 40.24 35.10
C GLU A 190 10.05 41.28 35.37
N GLU A 191 9.17 41.58 34.40
CA GLU A 191 8.04 42.52 34.57
C GLU A 191 6.63 41.89 34.66
N GLU A 192 6.41 40.60 34.32
CA GLU A 192 5.07 39.98 34.41
C GLU A 192 5.11 38.55 35.00
N GLU A 193 5.13 38.45 36.35
CA GLU A 193 4.74 37.21 37.05
C GLU A 193 3.24 36.94 36.81
N GLU A 194 2.86 36.02 35.93
CA GLU A 194 1.57 35.30 36.05
C GLU A 194 1.53 33.95 35.28
N GLU A 195 1.59 32.87 36.08
CA GLU A 195 0.97 31.54 35.95
C GLU A 195 0.73 30.94 34.54
N GLU A 196 1.58 30.00 34.07
CA GLU A 196 1.13 28.93 33.15
C GLU A 196 1.68 27.53 33.50
N GLU A 197 0.79 26.53 33.36
CA GLU A 197 0.96 25.13 33.79
C GLU A 197 1.93 24.29 32.93
N PRO A 198 2.57 23.25 33.50
CA PRO A 198 3.54 22.43 32.78
C PRO A 198 2.87 21.37 31.88
N GLN A 199 3.00 21.51 30.55
CA GLN A 199 2.62 20.49 29.55
C GLN A 199 3.80 20.11 28.61
N PRO A 200 3.74 18.94 27.94
CA PRO A 200 4.87 18.02 27.78
C PRO A 200 6.00 18.56 26.88
N GLN A 201 7.07 18.99 27.54
CA GLN A 201 8.14 19.86 27.02
C GLN A 201 9.02 19.26 25.91
N HIS A 202 9.04 17.93 25.74
CA HIS A 202 9.98 17.31 24.80
C HIS A 202 9.53 17.39 23.33
N THR A 203 8.23 17.53 23.07
CA THR A 203 7.71 17.70 21.70
C THR A 203 7.79 19.17 21.27
N SER A 204 7.64 20.12 22.20
CA SER A 204 7.69 21.55 21.89
C SER A 204 9.11 22.05 21.59
N VAL A 205 10.12 21.64 22.37
CA VAL A 205 11.51 22.08 22.16
C VAL A 205 12.06 21.58 20.82
N LEU A 206 11.81 20.32 20.47
CA LEU A 206 12.21 19.79 19.16
C LEU A 206 11.53 20.57 18.02
N GLN A 207 10.26 20.92 18.18
CA GLN A 207 9.52 21.69 17.19
C GLN A 207 10.05 23.13 17.06
N LYS A 208 10.44 23.78 18.16
CA LYS A 208 11.13 25.09 18.16
C LYS A 208 12.47 25.03 17.43
N ILE A 209 13.29 24.02 17.73
CA ILE A 209 14.59 23.79 17.05
C ILE A 209 14.41 23.55 15.55
N VAL A 210 13.42 22.73 15.17
CA VAL A 210 13.11 22.48 13.76
C VAL A 210 12.64 23.75 13.04
N GLY A 211 11.80 24.57 13.69
CA GLY A 211 11.39 25.86 13.15
C GLY A 211 12.57 26.82 12.94
N ALA A 212 13.34 27.07 14.00
CA ALA A 212 14.52 27.93 13.94
C ALA A 212 15.56 27.44 12.92
N PHE A 213 15.69 26.11 12.76
CA PHE A 213 16.55 25.51 11.74
C PHE A 213 16.16 25.94 10.33
N PHE A 214 14.89 25.82 9.98
CA PHE A 214 14.41 26.18 8.64
C PHE A 214 14.43 27.69 8.42
N ASP A 215 14.13 28.51 9.43
CA ASP A 215 14.27 29.97 9.34
C ASP A 215 15.72 30.37 9.02
N VAL A 216 16.68 29.76 9.70
CA VAL A 216 18.11 30.00 9.46
C VAL A 216 18.55 29.47 8.10
N GLU A 217 18.02 28.34 7.62
CA GLU A 217 18.27 27.81 6.27
C GLU A 217 17.78 28.80 5.20
N VAL A 218 16.55 29.32 5.34
CA VAL A 218 15.97 30.33 4.43
C VAL A 218 16.83 31.59 4.37
N GLU A 219 17.25 32.12 5.53
CA GLU A 219 18.12 33.29 5.61
C GLU A 219 19.46 33.09 4.87
N LEU A 220 20.00 31.88 4.93
CA LEU A 220 21.33 31.55 4.39
C LEU A 220 21.31 31.19 2.90
N GLU A 221 20.31 30.42 2.44
CA GLU A 221 20.34 29.81 1.11
C GLU A 221 19.67 30.63 0.00
N LYS A 222 18.80 31.61 0.31
CA LYS A 222 18.17 32.62 -0.60
C LYS A 222 17.45 32.15 -1.88
N GLU A 223 17.80 31.01 -2.49
CA GLU A 223 17.26 30.50 -3.75
C GLU A 223 16.46 29.20 -3.59
N ILE A 224 16.80 28.31 -2.65
CA ILE A 224 16.08 27.06 -2.40
C ILE A 224 16.07 26.81 -0.89
N CYS A 225 14.91 26.68 -0.28
CA CYS A 225 14.77 26.13 1.08
C CYS A 225 14.01 24.82 1.00
N ARG A 226 14.47 23.80 1.73
CA ARG A 226 13.93 22.44 1.61
C ARG A 226 12.50 22.32 2.11
N ASP A 227 12.10 23.18 3.06
CA ASP A 227 10.73 23.30 3.56
C ASP A 227 9.79 24.01 2.53
N MET A 228 10.34 24.98 1.79
CA MET A 228 9.61 25.71 0.73
C MET A 228 9.36 24.90 -0.54
N VAL A 229 10.11 23.82 -0.75
CA VAL A 229 9.89 22.87 -1.86
C VAL A 229 8.62 22.04 -1.65
N CYS A 230 8.21 21.80 -0.40
CA CYS A 230 7.03 20.99 -0.06
C CYS A 230 5.77 21.82 0.25
N THR A 231 5.88 23.14 0.34
CA THR A 231 4.77 24.02 0.75
C THR A 231 4.24 24.93 -0.36
N SER A 232 4.83 24.93 -1.56
CA SER A 232 4.36 25.73 -2.70
C SER A 232 4.35 24.97 -4.03
N ASP A 233 3.20 24.96 -4.70
CA ASP A 233 2.96 24.26 -5.98
C ASP A 233 3.95 24.69 -7.08
N ASP A 234 4.41 25.95 -7.09
CA ASP A 234 5.32 26.47 -8.11
C ASP A 234 6.77 25.95 -7.90
N ASN A 235 7.21 25.78 -6.64
CA ASN A 235 8.52 25.22 -6.32
C ASN A 235 8.56 23.69 -6.47
N GLU A 236 7.44 23.03 -6.19
CA GLU A 236 7.28 21.59 -6.48
C GLU A 236 7.37 21.33 -7.98
N ARG A 237 6.74 22.16 -8.82
CA ARG A 237 6.80 22.02 -10.29
C ARG A 237 8.22 22.21 -10.83
N GLY A 238 8.99 23.17 -10.32
CA GLY A 238 10.37 23.39 -10.76
C GLY A 238 11.30 22.21 -10.48
N THR A 239 11.21 21.65 -9.28
CA THR A 239 12.00 20.47 -8.85
C THR A 239 11.51 19.18 -9.52
N ARG A 240 10.20 19.00 -9.66
CA ARG A 240 9.59 17.87 -10.38
C ARG A 240 9.93 17.89 -11.86
N LEU A 241 9.94 19.05 -12.51
CA LEU A 241 10.34 19.17 -13.92
C LEU A 241 11.83 18.91 -14.11
N LEU A 242 12.70 19.31 -13.18
CA LEU A 242 14.11 18.92 -13.23
C LEU A 242 14.29 17.41 -13.11
N PHE A 243 13.61 16.76 -12.16
CA PHE A 243 13.67 15.31 -12.00
C PHE A 243 13.02 14.55 -13.16
N GLU A 244 11.86 15.00 -13.65
CA GLU A 244 11.13 14.40 -14.77
C GLU A 244 11.86 14.63 -16.08
N MET A 245 12.42 15.81 -16.33
CA MET A 245 13.23 16.06 -17.52
C MET A 245 14.52 15.24 -17.48
N ASP A 246 15.19 15.10 -16.33
CA ASP A 246 16.42 14.29 -16.24
C ASP A 246 16.12 12.78 -16.34
N PHE A 247 14.95 12.34 -15.86
CA PHE A 247 14.45 10.97 -16.00
C PHE A 247 14.03 10.68 -17.46
N GLN A 248 13.25 11.56 -18.09
CA GLN A 248 12.77 11.42 -19.47
C GLN A 248 13.90 11.61 -20.50
N LEU A 249 14.82 12.57 -20.31
CA LEU A 249 16.00 12.72 -21.17
C LEU A 249 16.94 11.51 -21.05
N ASN A 250 17.06 10.88 -19.88
CA ASN A 250 17.90 9.68 -19.74
C ASN A 250 17.23 8.41 -20.27
N ILE A 251 15.90 8.30 -20.24
CA ILE A 251 15.19 7.17 -20.85
C ILE A 251 15.13 7.32 -22.38
N LEU A 252 14.82 8.52 -22.90
CA LEU A 252 14.71 8.76 -24.35
C LEU A 252 16.07 8.87 -25.07
N ARG A 253 17.18 9.02 -24.34
CA ARG A 253 18.54 9.00 -24.93
C ARG A 253 18.98 7.60 -25.35
N GLU A 254 18.36 6.53 -24.83
CA GLU A 254 18.70 5.15 -25.21
C GLU A 254 17.99 4.66 -26.50
N ASP A 255 17.01 5.41 -27.03
CA ASP A 255 16.33 5.05 -28.29
C ASP A 255 17.01 5.61 -29.55
N GLY A 256 18.23 6.14 -29.42
CA GLY A 256 19.06 6.55 -30.57
C GLY A 256 19.65 5.34 -31.28
N PRO A 257 19.47 5.17 -32.61
CA PRO A 257 19.95 4.00 -33.32
C PRO A 257 21.47 4.09 -33.47
N PHE A 258 22.24 3.44 -32.59
CA PHE A 258 23.66 3.22 -32.84
C PHE A 258 23.83 2.01 -33.76
N SER A 259 23.81 2.35 -35.05
CA SER A 259 24.50 1.65 -36.13
C SER A 259 25.96 1.39 -35.76
N GLN A 260 26.34 0.12 -35.59
CA GLN A 260 27.43 -0.56 -36.30
C GLN A 260 27.42 -2.06 -36.03
#